data_AF-A0A2D9DFZ0-F1
#
_entry.id   AF-A0A2D9DFZ0-F1
#
_cell.length_a   1.000
_cell.length_b   1.000
_cell.length_c   1.000
_cell.angle_alpha   90.00
_cell.angle_beta   90.00
_cell.angle_gamma   90.00
#
_symmetry.space_group_name_H-M   'P 1'
#
loop_
_entity.id
_entity.type
_entity.pdbx_description
1 polymer ?
#
loop_
_entity_poly.entity_id
_entity_poly.type
_entity_poly.pdbx_seq_one_letter_code
_entity_poly.pdbx_strand_id
1 'polypeptide(L)'
;MYGLFHKEYFASVNIGATFYVFSDLTFSVVIVILFAVFGLGYWLMDIFQKQLITWMIAYHVYISVFGMLILLVFYGYFQQLEIDYAFSQTIMMLMFIIAAITIAAQLLFPLNFIVSFLRKKKR
;
A
#
# COMPACT_ATOMS: atom_id res chain seq x y z
N MET A 1 -7.66 -23.93 -2.58
CA MET A 1 -7.07 -22.58 -2.71
C MET A 1 -7.18 -21.90 -1.35
N TYR A 2 -6.06 -21.48 -0.77
CA TYR A 2 -5.99 -20.93 0.59
C TYR A 2 -6.59 -19.51 0.63
N GLY A 3 -7.86 -19.40 1.00
CA GLY A 3 -8.58 -18.14 1.14
C GLY A 3 -8.44 -17.57 2.55
N LEU A 4 -7.43 -16.71 2.76
CA LEU A 4 -7.29 -15.88 3.97
C LEU A 4 -8.39 -14.81 4.12
N PHE A 5 -9.34 -14.73 3.17
CA PHE A 5 -10.38 -13.70 3.05
C PHE A 5 -11.80 -14.28 2.93
N HIS A 6 -12.11 -15.38 3.62
CA HIS A 6 -13.42 -16.05 3.50
C HIS A 6 -14.53 -15.48 4.39
N LYS A 7 -14.34 -14.28 4.94
CA LYS A 7 -15.44 -13.51 5.55
C LYS A 7 -15.64 -12.28 4.67
N GLU A 8 -16.83 -12.12 4.13
CA GLU A 8 -17.23 -10.91 3.42
C GLU A 8 -17.29 -9.74 4.41
N TYR A 9 -16.17 -9.03 4.56
CA TYR A 9 -16.09 -7.83 5.38
C TYR A 9 -16.36 -6.63 4.47
N PHE A 10 -17.60 -6.16 4.46
CA PHE A 10 -17.97 -4.98 3.70
C PHE A 10 -17.42 -3.72 4.38
N ALA A 11 -16.42 -3.07 3.77
CA ALA A 11 -16.00 -1.73 4.16
C ALA A 11 -16.98 -0.71 3.57
N SER A 12 -17.90 -0.22 4.41
CA SER A 12 -18.86 0.83 4.05
C SER A 12 -18.27 2.22 4.35
N VAL A 13 -18.06 3.04 3.32
CA VAL A 13 -17.74 4.46 3.50
C VAL A 13 -19.00 5.28 3.22
N ASN A 14 -19.46 6.06 4.21
CA ASN A 14 -20.63 6.93 4.07
C ASN A 14 -20.17 8.31 3.55
N ILE A 15 -20.46 8.59 2.28
CA ILE A 15 -20.25 9.92 1.69
C ILE A 15 -21.62 10.41 1.24
N GLY A 16 -22.21 11.34 1.99
CA GLY A 16 -23.48 12.00 1.65
C GLY A 16 -24.60 11.03 1.29
N ALA A 17 -25.27 10.44 2.28
CA ALA A 17 -26.44 9.55 2.12
C ALA A 17 -26.28 8.36 1.15
N THR A 18 -25.09 8.12 0.60
CA THR A 18 -24.79 7.00 -0.29
C THR A 18 -23.74 6.09 0.36
N PHE A 19 -24.03 4.79 0.36
CA PHE A 19 -23.12 3.76 0.85
C PHE A 19 -22.26 3.29 -0.31
N TYR A 20 -20.97 3.64 -0.30
CA TYR A 20 -20.00 3.00 -1.18
C TYR A 20 -19.51 1.71 -0.50
N VAL A 21 -19.83 0.56 -1.10
CA VAL A 21 -19.43 -0.75 -0.60
C VAL A 21 -18.22 -1.23 -1.41
N PHE A 22 -17.03 -1.18 -0.80
CA PHE A 22 -15.87 -1.87 -1.38
C PHE A 22 -15.90 -3.32 -0.92
N SER A 23 -16.00 -4.26 -1.87
CA SER A 23 -15.82 -5.68 -1.57
C SER A 23 -14.34 -6.00 -1.39
N ASP A 24 -14.03 -6.95 -0.51
CA ASP A 24 -12.66 -7.47 -0.30
C ASP A 24 -12.00 -7.90 -1.61
N LEU A 25 -12.81 -8.40 -2.56
CA LEU A 25 -12.38 -8.76 -3.91
C LEU A 25 -11.90 -7.53 -4.70
N THR A 26 -12.66 -6.44 -4.70
CA THR A 26 -12.29 -5.20 -5.40
C THR A 26 -10.99 -4.63 -4.84
N PHE A 27 -10.85 -4.63 -3.51
CA PHE A 27 -9.63 -4.17 -2.85
C PHE A 27 -8.43 -5.03 -3.23
N SER A 28 -8.57 -6.35 -3.18
CA SER A 28 -7.52 -7.31 -3.56
C SER A 28 -7.08 -7.14 -5.02
N VAL A 29 -8.02 -6.91 -5.95
CA VAL A 29 -7.71 -6.67 -7.36
C VAL A 29 -6.89 -5.39 -7.54
N VAL A 30 -7.26 -4.30 -6.85
CA VAL A 30 -6.52 -3.03 -6.91
C VAL A 30 -5.08 -3.19 -6.43
N ILE A 31 -4.88 -3.92 -5.32
CA ILE A 31 -3.55 -4.24 -4.79
C ILE A 31 -2.70 -4.97 -5.83
N VAL A 32 -3.25 -6.02 -6.44
CA VAL A 32 -2.53 -6.81 -7.45
C VAL A 32 -2.13 -5.94 -8.63
N ILE A 33 -3.04 -5.10 -9.12
CA ILE A 33 -2.76 -4.16 -10.21
C ILE A 33 -1.63 -3.21 -9.82
N LEU A 34 -1.63 -2.65 -8.61
CA LEU A 34 -0.58 -1.75 -8.14
C LEU A 34 0.79 -2.43 -8.11
N PHE A 35 0.89 -3.62 -7.52
CA PHE A 35 2.15 -4.37 -7.50
C PHE A 35 2.61 -4.77 -8.90
N ALA A 36 1.70 -5.14 -9.80
CA ALA A 36 2.02 -5.41 -11.19
C ALA A 36 2.58 -4.16 -11.90
N VAL A 37 1.96 -3.00 -11.70
CA VAL A 37 2.43 -1.72 -12.25
C VAL A 37 3.81 -1.35 -11.71
N PHE A 38 4.07 -1.51 -10.41
CA PHE A 38 5.39 -1.22 -9.83
C PHE A 38 6.46 -2.18 -10.36
N GLY A 39 6.16 -3.48 -10.41
CA GLY A 39 7.06 -4.49 -10.96
C GLY A 39 7.41 -4.22 -12.43
N LEU A 40 6.39 -3.97 -13.25
CA LEU A 40 6.56 -3.62 -14.66
C LEU A 40 7.36 -2.33 -14.84
N GLY A 41 7.08 -1.30 -14.05
CA GLY A 41 7.82 -0.04 -14.13
C GLY A 41 9.30 -0.23 -13.81
N TYR A 42 9.63 -0.96 -12.73
CA TYR A 42 11.03 -1.22 -12.38
C TYR A 42 11.74 -2.03 -13.46
N TRP A 43 11.05 -3.02 -14.04
CA TRP A 43 11.57 -3.79 -15.16
C TRP A 43 11.80 -2.94 -16.42
N LEU A 44 10.88 -2.02 -16.76
CA LEU A 44 11.04 -1.10 -17.88
C LEU A 44 12.29 -0.21 -17.76
N MET A 45 12.66 0.20 -16.55
CA MET A 45 13.86 1.02 -16.34
C MET A 45 15.16 0.26 -16.66
N ASP A 46 15.18 -1.06 -16.45
CA ASP A 46 16.28 -1.92 -16.86
C ASP A 46 16.39 -1.98 -18.40
N ILE A 47 15.25 -2.12 -19.10
CA ILE A 47 15.18 -2.08 -20.57
C ILE A 47 15.72 -0.74 -21.11
N PHE A 48 15.37 0.38 -20.49
CA PHE A 48 15.87 1.70 -20.89
C PHE A 48 17.31 1.99 -20.45
N GLN A 49 18.00 1.01 -19.85
CA GLN A 49 19.34 1.14 -19.29
C GLN A 49 19.47 2.34 -18.32
N LYS A 50 18.38 2.63 -17.58
CA LYS A 50 18.33 3.71 -16.60
C LYS A 50 18.61 3.16 -15.21
N GLN A 51 19.66 3.70 -14.59
CA GLN A 51 20.01 3.34 -13.22
C GLN A 51 19.10 4.08 -12.24
N LEU A 52 18.21 3.32 -11.61
CA LEU A 52 17.39 3.78 -10.50
C LEU A 52 18.21 3.93 -9.22
N ILE A 53 17.75 4.80 -8.33
CA ILE A 53 18.37 5.03 -7.03
C ILE A 53 17.94 3.90 -6.07
N THR A 54 18.89 3.05 -5.69
CA THR A 54 18.63 1.82 -4.91
C THR A 54 17.93 2.09 -3.59
N TRP A 55 18.31 3.14 -2.84
CA TRP A 55 17.70 3.42 -1.53
C TRP A 55 16.22 3.85 -1.67
N MET A 56 15.85 4.53 -2.76
CA MET A 56 14.45 4.90 -3.02
C MET A 56 13.61 3.66 -3.37
N ILE A 57 14.18 2.71 -4.13
CA ILE A 57 13.53 1.41 -4.38
C ILE A 57 13.34 0.67 -3.06
N ALA A 58 14.39 0.58 -2.24
CA ALA A 58 14.35 -0.13 -0.98
C ALA A 58 13.24 0.41 -0.07
N TYR A 59 13.22 1.72 0.23
CA TYR A 59 12.15 2.27 1.08
C TYR A 59 10.76 2.14 0.47
N HIS A 60 10.62 2.35 -0.86
CA HIS A 60 9.33 2.14 -1.51
C HIS A 60 8.83 0.71 -1.30
N VAL A 61 9.67 -0.30 -1.60
CA VAL A 61 9.28 -1.71 -1.47
C VAL A 61 9.06 -2.10 -0.02
N TYR A 62 10.01 -1.79 0.88
CA TYR A 62 9.92 -2.15 2.29
C TYR A 62 8.68 -1.51 2.94
N ILE A 63 8.45 -0.22 2.76
CA ILE A 63 7.31 0.46 3.38
C ILE A 63 5.99 -0.03 2.75
N SER A 64 5.94 -0.27 1.44
CA SER A 64 4.73 -0.77 0.78
C SER A 64 4.35 -2.16 1.28
N VAL A 65 5.31 -3.09 1.35
CA VAL A 65 5.04 -4.48 1.78
C VAL A 65 4.76 -4.53 3.27
N PHE A 66 5.64 -3.98 4.11
CA PHE A 66 5.48 -4.07 5.56
C PHE A 66 4.34 -3.20 6.08
N GLY A 67 4.18 -1.98 5.57
CA GLY A 67 3.05 -1.11 5.93
C GLY A 67 1.72 -1.77 5.62
N MET A 68 1.61 -2.42 4.46
CA MET A 68 0.42 -3.16 4.09
C MET A 68 0.18 -4.42 4.94
N LEU A 69 1.22 -5.21 5.22
CA LEU A 69 1.10 -6.38 6.09
C LEU A 69 0.63 -6.00 7.50
N ILE A 70 1.19 -4.92 8.06
CA ILE A 70 0.77 -4.40 9.36
C ILE A 70 -0.71 -4.01 9.31
N LEU A 71 -1.13 -3.24 8.30
CA LEU A 71 -2.54 -2.85 8.17
C LEU A 71 -3.48 -4.04 8.05
N LEU A 72 -3.11 -5.08 7.28
CA LEU A 72 -3.91 -6.30 7.15
C LEU A 72 -4.06 -7.06 8.46
N VAL A 73 -2.96 -7.24 9.20
CA VAL A 73 -2.99 -7.93 10.50
C VAL A 73 -3.86 -7.17 11.49
N PHE A 74 -3.67 -5.85 11.59
CA PHE A 74 -4.44 -5.04 12.52
C PHE A 74 -5.92 -4.96 12.11
N TYR A 75 -6.25 -4.79 10.83
CA TYR A 75 -7.64 -4.74 10.40
C TYR A 75 -8.42 -6.03 10.71
N GLY A 76 -7.84 -7.20 10.43
CA GLY A 76 -8.54 -8.48 10.58
C GLY A 76 -8.69 -8.97 12.02
N TYR A 77 -7.65 -8.77 12.86
CA TYR A 77 -7.64 -9.27 14.24
C TYR A 77 -8.22 -8.28 15.25
N PHE A 78 -8.06 -6.97 15.02
CA PHE A 78 -8.40 -5.98 16.03
C PHE A 78 -9.90 -5.81 16.25
N GLN A 79 -10.70 -5.92 15.19
CA GLN A 79 -12.16 -5.85 15.28
C GLN A 79 -12.77 -6.99 16.11
N GLN A 80 -12.01 -8.05 16.40
CA GLN A 80 -12.47 -9.23 17.14
C GLN A 80 -12.07 -9.19 18.61
N LEU A 81 -11.25 -8.21 19.03
CA LEU A 81 -10.79 -8.09 20.40
C LEU A 81 -11.76 -7.25 21.22
N GLU A 82 -12.20 -7.76 22.38
CA GLU A 82 -12.90 -6.96 23.38
C GLU A 82 -11.90 -6.09 24.14
N ILE A 83 -11.74 -4.86 23.70
CA ILE A 83 -10.82 -3.88 24.28
C ILE A 83 -11.54 -2.58 24.65
N ASP A 84 -10.92 -1.83 25.56
CA ASP A 84 -11.38 -0.49 25.93
C ASP A 84 -11.42 0.46 24.71
N TYR A 85 -12.35 1.41 24.76
CA TYR A 85 -12.58 2.39 23.70
C TYR A 85 -11.38 3.31 23.47
N ALA A 86 -10.71 3.79 24.51
CA ALA A 86 -9.55 4.68 24.36
C ALA A 86 -8.36 3.95 23.70
N PHE A 87 -8.17 2.67 24.03
CA PHE A 87 -7.19 1.82 23.37
C PHE A 87 -7.57 1.57 21.90
N SER A 88 -8.85 1.35 21.60
CA SER A 88 -9.36 1.24 20.23
C SER A 88 -9.06 2.48 19.39
N GLN A 89 -9.30 3.66 19.95
CA GLN A 89 -9.01 4.94 19.27
C GLN A 89 -7.51 5.10 19.01
N THR A 90 -6.66 4.71 19.96
CA THR A 90 -5.21 4.78 19.82
C THR A 90 -4.72 3.91 18.66
N ILE A 91 -5.22 2.68 18.55
CA ILE A 91 -4.83 1.78 17.46
C ILE A 91 -5.37 2.26 16.11
N MET A 92 -6.60 2.78 16.07
CA MET A 92 -7.14 3.38 14.86
C MET A 92 -6.28 4.55 14.37
N MET A 93 -5.83 5.41 15.28
CA MET A 93 -4.90 6.50 14.96
C MET A 93 -3.55 5.98 14.43
N LEU A 94 -2.98 4.94 15.05
CA LEU A 94 -1.75 4.32 14.57
C LEU A 94 -1.92 3.70 13.17
N MET A 95 -3.02 3.00 12.92
CA MET A 95 -3.34 2.47 11.59
C MET A 95 -3.47 3.59 10.56
N PHE A 96 -4.10 4.70 10.90
CA PHE A 96 -4.20 5.86 10.02
C PHE A 96 -2.82 6.45 9.69
N ILE A 97 -1.93 6.59 10.68
CA ILE A 97 -0.56 7.08 10.47
C ILE A 97 0.21 6.11 9.55
N ILE A 98 0.13 4.80 9.79
CA ILE A 98 0.80 3.79 8.96
C ILE A 98 0.27 3.80 7.54
N ALA A 99 -1.04 3.93 7.35
CA ALA A 99 -1.66 4.06 6.03
C ALA A 99 -1.16 5.32 5.31
N ALA A 100 -1.11 6.46 6.00
CA ALA A 100 -0.60 7.70 5.43
C ALA A 100 0.88 7.58 5.01
N ILE A 101 1.73 6.97 5.84
CA ILE A 101 3.14 6.71 5.52
C ILE A 101 3.26 5.76 4.32
N THR A 102 2.45 4.71 4.28
CA THR A 102 2.44 3.72 3.19
C THR A 102 2.05 4.37 1.87
N ILE A 103 1.06 5.26 1.87
CA ILE A 103 0.64 6.04 0.70
C ILE A 103 1.73 7.04 0.30
N ALA A 104 2.33 7.75 1.27
CA ALA A 104 3.40 8.71 0.98
C ALA A 104 4.64 8.03 0.36
N ALA A 105 4.98 6.82 0.78
CA ALA A 105 6.07 6.04 0.21
C ALA A 105 5.84 5.66 -1.27
N GLN A 106 4.59 5.68 -1.75
CA GLN A 106 4.31 5.48 -3.17
C GLN A 106 4.91 6.59 -4.03
N LEU A 107 5.07 7.81 -3.49
CA LEU A 107 5.69 8.93 -4.21
C LEU A 107 7.16 8.68 -4.56
N LEU A 108 7.85 7.83 -3.80
CA LEU A 108 9.24 7.45 -4.10
C LEU A 108 9.35 6.74 -5.46
N PHE A 109 8.31 6.02 -5.89
CA PHE A 109 8.29 5.32 -7.17
C PHE A 109 8.40 6.29 -8.36
N PRO A 110 7.45 7.21 -8.63
CA PRO A 110 7.54 8.13 -9.76
C PRO A 110 8.71 9.12 -9.60
N LEU A 111 9.04 9.54 -8.38
CA LEU A 111 10.19 10.42 -8.15
C LEU A 111 11.51 9.75 -8.58
N ASN A 112 11.68 8.47 -8.27
CA ASN A 112 12.90 7.75 -8.67
C ASN A 112 13.02 7.68 -10.19
N PHE A 113 11.90 7.51 -10.91
CA PHE A 113 11.90 7.51 -12.37
C PHE A 113 12.32 8.87 -12.91
N ILE A 114 11.66 9.94 -12.46
CA ILE A 114 11.96 11.31 -12.89
C ILE A 114 13.45 11.63 -12.66
N VAL A 115 13.96 11.39 -11.45
CA VAL A 115 15.37 11.66 -11.13
C VAL A 115 16.32 10.82 -11.98
N SER A 116 15.98 9.56 -12.25
CA SER A 116 16.81 8.66 -13.07
C SER A 116 16.81 9.03 -14.54
N PHE A 117 15.72 9.59 -15.06
CA PHE A 117 15.68 10.16 -16.42
C PHE A 117 16.47 11.47 -16.52
N LEU A 118 16.38 12.34 -15.51
CA LEU A 118 17.10 13.63 -15.47
C LEU A 118 18.60 13.49 -15.21
N ARG A 119 19.03 12.43 -14.50
CA ARG A 119 20.45 12.14 -14.32
C ARG A 119 21.09 11.80 -15.68
N LYS A 120 22.06 12.63 -16.08
CA LYS A 120 22.92 12.32 -17.22
C LYS A 120 23.68 11.03 -16.92
N LYS A 121 23.75 10.12 -17.90
CA LYS A 121 24.55 8.89 -17.82
C LYS A 121 25.99 9.32 -17.48
N LYS A 122 26.47 8.98 -16.28
CA LYS A 122 27.91 9.12 -15.98
C LYS A 122 28.61 8.18 -16.97
N ARG A 123 29.38 8.78 -17.89
CA ARG A 123 30.23 8.06 -18.84
C ARG A 123 31.33 7.33 -18.09
#